data_AF-A0A0U2W095-F1
#
_entry.id   AF-A0A0U2W095-F1
#
_cell.length_a   1.000
_cell.length_b   1.000
_cell.length_c   1.000
_cell.angle_alpha   90.00
_cell.angle_beta   90.00
_cell.angle_gamma   90.00
#
_symmetry.space_group_name_H-M   'P 1'
#
loop_
_entity.id
_entity.type
_entity.pdbx_description
1 polymer ?
#
loop_
_entity_poly.entity_id
_entity_poly.type
_entity_poly.pdbx_seq_one_letter_code
_entity_poly.pdbx_strand_id
1 'polypeptide(L)'
;MKKNLIALALMASAILPAQAALTAGDIAIIGRINNGTPDSFAIVALNNIAAGEVIYFTDNGWTGSGFRGATAADGDGNENLTRWTVTSAISAGSIVNSTSAGFTTTGTIAGTSSGSYASLALGQSGDQIYAFQNSVSSNPLFKTATQNHLYVFDDTGAFENASDSGSGNVTPGLTAGSTAVSLSLASTLSAHVKTSLLNGPAQSKEQWLATFANKANWEAGALPTGAIAITAVPEPSSYALMFAGLAAMGMLVRRRRSNNI
;
A
#
# COMPACT_ATOMS: atom_id res chain seq x y z
N MET A 1 -30.58 -33.46 50.26
CA MET A 1 -29.71 -32.35 50.72
C MET A 1 -28.87 -31.87 49.54
N LYS A 2 -28.94 -30.55 49.29
CA LYS A 2 -28.05 -29.66 48.51
C LYS A 2 -27.63 -30.09 47.08
N LYS A 3 -28.29 -29.44 46.12
CA LYS A 3 -27.93 -29.23 44.72
C LYS A 3 -26.55 -28.56 44.62
N ASN A 4 -25.65 -29.06 43.79
CA ASN A 4 -24.50 -28.29 43.28
C ASN A 4 -24.51 -28.36 41.76
N LEU A 5 -25.09 -27.35 41.13
CA LEU A 5 -24.93 -27.05 39.71
C LEU A 5 -23.70 -26.15 39.59
N ILE A 6 -22.61 -26.66 39.03
CA ILE A 6 -21.46 -25.83 38.64
C ILE A 6 -21.78 -25.30 37.25
N ALA A 7 -22.09 -24.01 37.16
CA ALA A 7 -22.19 -23.30 35.88
C ALA A 7 -20.78 -22.87 35.46
N LEU A 8 -20.27 -23.46 34.38
CA LEU A 8 -19.05 -23.02 33.73
C LEU A 8 -19.42 -21.90 32.74
N ALA A 9 -19.20 -20.65 33.13
CA ALA A 9 -19.35 -19.51 32.23
C ALA A 9 -18.13 -19.44 31.30
N LEU A 10 -18.32 -19.84 30.04
CA LEU A 10 -17.34 -19.66 28.99
C LEU A 10 -17.37 -18.19 28.54
N MET A 11 -16.42 -17.37 29.02
CA MET A 11 -16.19 -16.05 28.45
C MET A 11 -15.59 -16.23 27.06
N ALA A 12 -16.40 -16.05 26.02
CA ALA A 12 -15.89 -15.83 24.67
C ALA A 12 -15.31 -14.41 24.63
N SER A 13 -14.00 -14.29 24.87
CA SER A 13 -13.26 -13.08 24.49
C SER A 13 -13.41 -12.93 22.98
N ALA A 14 -14.13 -11.90 22.53
CA ALA A 14 -14.11 -11.51 21.13
C ALA A 14 -12.68 -11.06 20.81
N ILE A 15 -11.87 -11.99 20.29
CA ILE A 15 -10.63 -11.64 19.60
C ILE A 15 -11.12 -10.88 18.37
N LEU A 16 -11.14 -9.55 18.44
CA LEU A 16 -11.22 -8.75 17.23
C LEU A 16 -10.03 -9.20 16.37
N PRO A 17 -10.24 -9.56 15.08
CA PRO A 17 -9.12 -9.91 14.24
C PRO A 17 -8.18 -8.71 14.25
N ALA A 18 -6.92 -8.94 14.64
CA ALA A 18 -5.87 -8.00 14.30
C ALA A 18 -5.97 -7.82 12.78
N GLN A 19 -6.31 -6.61 12.34
CA GLN A 19 -6.40 -6.32 10.92
C GLN A 19 -5.02 -6.61 10.33
N ALA A 20 -4.97 -7.49 9.34
CA ALA A 20 -3.72 -7.83 8.69
C ALA A 20 -3.21 -6.56 8.02
N ALA A 21 -1.98 -6.14 8.38
CA ALA A 21 -1.33 -5.02 7.72
C ALA A 21 -1.33 -5.26 6.20
N LEU A 22 -1.55 -4.20 5.43
CA LEU A 22 -1.47 -4.27 3.98
C LEU A 22 -0.08 -4.76 3.58
N THR A 23 0.05 -5.35 2.41
CA THR A 23 1.34 -5.81 1.89
C THR A 23 1.70 -5.07 0.61
N ALA A 24 2.95 -5.20 0.15
CA ALA A 24 3.38 -4.62 -1.11
C ALA A 24 2.41 -4.96 -2.26
N GLY A 25 1.99 -3.92 -2.98
CA GLY A 25 1.04 -4.02 -4.08
C GLY A 25 -0.42 -4.20 -3.66
N ASP A 26 -0.79 -4.14 -2.37
CA ASP A 26 -2.22 -4.07 -1.98
C ASP A 26 -2.86 -2.72 -2.31
N ILE A 27 -2.04 -1.72 -2.58
CA ILE A 27 -2.42 -0.48 -3.26
C ILE A 27 -1.44 -0.21 -4.40
N ALA A 28 -1.87 0.56 -5.39
CA ALA A 28 -1.02 1.11 -6.43
C ALA A 28 -1.38 2.56 -6.70
N ILE A 29 -0.38 3.38 -7.02
CA ILE A 29 -0.58 4.77 -7.47
C ILE A 29 -0.77 4.73 -8.99
N ILE A 30 -1.90 5.26 -9.46
CA ILE A 30 -2.35 5.14 -10.85
C ILE A 30 -2.57 6.49 -11.53
N GLY A 31 -2.22 7.60 -10.87
CA GLY A 31 -2.23 8.91 -11.49
C GLY A 31 -1.74 10.02 -10.57
N ARG A 32 -1.29 11.12 -11.18
CA ARG A 32 -0.93 12.38 -10.52
C ARG A 32 -1.36 13.61 -11.34
N ILE A 33 -1.52 14.74 -10.66
CA ILE A 33 -1.57 16.10 -11.19
C ILE A 33 -0.58 16.94 -10.37
N ASN A 34 0.43 17.54 -11.01
CA ASN A 34 1.49 18.35 -10.36
C ASN A 34 1.45 19.84 -10.76
N ASN A 35 0.30 20.29 -11.26
CA ASN A 35 -0.02 21.69 -11.51
C ASN A 35 -1.40 22.05 -10.92
N GLY A 36 -1.83 21.29 -9.91
CA GLY A 36 -3.13 21.42 -9.27
C GLY A 36 -3.12 22.46 -8.16
N THR A 37 -4.28 22.68 -7.53
CA THR A 37 -4.36 23.45 -6.29
C THR A 37 -5.36 22.77 -5.34
N PRO A 38 -4.91 21.85 -4.46
CA PRO A 38 -3.54 21.32 -4.35
C PRO A 38 -3.18 20.36 -5.50
N ASP A 39 -1.91 19.97 -5.58
CA ASP A 39 -1.52 18.78 -6.34
C ASP A 39 -2.22 17.54 -5.79
N SER A 40 -2.37 16.53 -6.63
CA SER A 40 -3.18 15.37 -6.29
C SER A 40 -2.69 14.09 -6.97
N PHE A 41 -3.09 12.96 -6.39
CA PHE A 41 -2.80 11.64 -6.92
C PHE A 41 -3.99 10.72 -6.73
N ALA A 42 -4.03 9.65 -7.53
CA ALA A 42 -5.02 8.59 -7.46
C ALA A 42 -4.35 7.29 -7.06
N ILE A 43 -4.96 6.58 -6.13
CA ILE A 43 -4.62 5.19 -5.81
C ILE A 43 -5.74 4.25 -6.22
N VAL A 44 -5.41 2.99 -6.41
CA VAL A 44 -6.36 1.89 -6.46
C VAL A 44 -6.04 0.86 -5.39
N ALA A 45 -7.07 0.38 -4.70
CA ALA A 45 -6.96 -0.75 -3.79
C ALA A 45 -6.89 -2.05 -4.62
N LEU A 46 -5.82 -2.81 -4.54
CA LEU A 46 -5.67 -4.12 -5.19
C LEU A 46 -6.03 -5.29 -4.26
N ASN A 47 -6.27 -4.98 -2.99
CA ASN A 47 -6.87 -5.87 -1.99
C ASN A 47 -7.91 -5.08 -1.17
N ASN A 48 -8.75 -5.77 -0.40
CA ASN A 48 -9.66 -5.10 0.52
C ASN A 48 -8.85 -4.36 1.60
N ILE A 49 -9.23 -3.11 1.88
CA ILE A 49 -8.61 -2.30 2.93
C ILE A 49 -9.65 -2.09 4.03
N ALA A 50 -9.31 -2.47 5.26
CA ALA A 50 -10.23 -2.35 6.38
C ALA A 50 -10.43 -0.88 6.80
N ALA A 51 -11.57 -0.58 7.41
CA ALA A 51 -11.74 0.70 8.11
C ALA A 51 -10.75 0.80 9.28
N GLY A 52 -10.16 1.99 9.46
CA GLY A 52 -9.15 2.27 10.47
C GLY A 52 -7.71 2.11 9.99
N GLU A 53 -7.48 1.51 8.82
CA GLU A 53 -6.14 1.46 8.23
C GLU A 53 -5.58 2.87 8.01
N VAL A 54 -4.30 3.03 8.32
CA VAL A 54 -3.57 4.29 8.14
C VAL A 54 -2.47 4.07 7.11
N ILE A 55 -2.51 4.86 6.04
CA ILE A 55 -1.48 4.88 4.99
C ILE A 55 -0.89 6.29 4.94
N TYR A 56 0.43 6.36 4.88
CA TYR A 56 1.19 7.58 4.70
C TYR A 56 1.66 7.70 3.26
N PHE A 57 1.64 8.92 2.75
CA PHE A 57 2.12 9.26 1.42
C PHE A 57 3.14 10.37 1.52
N THR A 58 4.25 10.25 0.79
CA THR A 58 5.28 11.28 0.77
C THR A 58 5.93 11.38 -0.60
N ASP A 59 6.30 12.59 -0.96
CA ASP A 59 7.17 12.93 -2.08
C ASP A 59 8.65 12.99 -1.70
N ASN A 60 9.01 12.84 -0.41
CA ASN A 60 10.41 12.71 -0.05
C ASN A 60 11.04 11.47 -0.69
N GLY A 61 12.14 11.67 -1.42
CA GLY A 61 12.91 10.59 -2.02
C GLY A 61 13.56 9.65 -0.99
N TRP A 62 13.62 8.35 -1.30
CA TRP A 62 14.36 7.39 -0.47
C TRP A 62 15.87 7.46 -0.76
N THR A 63 16.67 7.67 0.29
CA THR A 63 18.13 7.82 0.22
C THR A 63 18.91 6.49 0.23
N GLY A 64 18.20 5.36 0.33
CA GLY A 64 18.76 4.03 0.56
C GLY A 64 18.69 3.57 2.03
N SER A 65 18.49 4.49 2.98
CA SER A 65 18.36 4.18 4.41
C SER A 65 17.22 4.89 5.13
N GLY A 66 16.68 5.94 4.53
CA GLY A 66 15.59 6.75 5.06
C GLY A 66 15.05 7.72 4.01
N PHE A 67 13.92 8.35 4.30
CA PHE A 67 13.39 9.43 3.48
C PHE A 67 14.22 10.70 3.66
N ARG A 68 14.45 11.43 2.56
CA ARG A 68 15.28 12.64 2.53
C ARG A 68 14.76 13.68 3.53
N GLY A 69 15.66 14.25 4.34
CA GLY A 69 15.31 15.29 5.31
C GLY A 69 14.61 14.80 6.59
N ALA A 70 14.04 13.60 6.62
CA ALA A 70 13.36 13.09 7.82
C ALA A 70 14.35 12.89 8.98
N THR A 71 14.05 13.45 10.15
CA THR A 71 14.88 13.30 11.35
C THR A 71 14.03 12.98 12.59
N ALA A 72 14.66 12.73 13.73
CA ALA A 72 13.93 12.56 14.99
C ALA A 72 13.10 13.80 15.37
N ALA A 73 13.55 14.99 14.97
CA ALA A 73 12.92 16.27 15.25
C ALA A 73 11.93 16.70 14.16
N ASP A 74 12.14 16.24 12.93
CA ASP A 74 11.45 16.69 11.72
C ASP A 74 10.61 15.59 11.07
N GLY A 75 9.30 15.79 11.04
CA GLY A 75 8.33 14.73 10.77
C GLY A 75 7.90 14.53 9.33
N ASP A 76 8.04 15.57 8.50
CA ASP A 76 7.68 15.60 7.09
C ASP A 76 8.90 15.63 6.16
N GLY A 77 10.08 15.99 6.68
CA GLY A 77 11.34 15.93 5.94
C GLY A 77 11.56 17.17 5.09
N ASN A 78 12.25 17.02 3.95
CA ASN A 78 12.52 18.16 3.08
C ASN A 78 11.33 18.52 2.17
N GLU A 79 10.35 17.62 2.07
CA GLU A 79 9.12 17.75 1.28
C GLU A 79 7.91 17.42 2.18
N ASN A 80 6.83 16.91 1.61
CA ASN A 80 5.56 16.79 2.32
C ASN A 80 5.24 15.36 2.72
N LEU A 81 4.48 15.26 3.81
CA LEU A 81 3.87 14.02 4.27
C LEU A 81 2.36 14.22 4.36
N THR A 82 1.60 13.35 3.71
CA THR A 82 0.15 13.25 3.90
C THR A 82 -0.19 11.93 4.60
N ARG A 83 -1.24 11.93 5.42
CA ARG A 83 -1.78 10.70 6.04
C ARG A 83 -3.21 10.46 5.56
N TRP A 84 -3.52 9.26 5.12
CA TRP A 84 -4.89 8.82 4.87
C TRP A 84 -5.34 7.83 5.93
N THR A 85 -6.47 8.12 6.57
CA THR A 85 -7.16 7.18 7.47
C THR A 85 -8.42 6.69 6.78
N VAL A 86 -8.50 5.38 6.58
CA VAL A 86 -9.64 4.74 5.93
C VAL A 86 -10.86 4.81 6.84
N THR A 87 -11.85 5.61 6.48
CA THR A 87 -13.04 5.87 7.33
C THR A 87 -14.11 4.77 7.21
N SER A 88 -14.13 4.05 6.10
CA SER A 88 -14.99 2.90 5.83
C SER A 88 -14.22 1.88 5.00
N ALA A 89 -14.52 0.58 5.16
CA ALA A 89 -13.83 -0.47 4.41
C ALA A 89 -13.89 -0.19 2.90
N ILE A 90 -12.75 -0.36 2.23
CA ILE A 90 -12.57 -0.15 0.79
C ILE A 90 -12.44 -1.52 0.13
N SER A 91 -13.35 -1.82 -0.79
CA SER A 91 -13.28 -3.06 -1.56
C SER A 91 -12.13 -3.01 -2.57
N ALA A 92 -11.50 -4.15 -2.81
CA ALA A 92 -10.55 -4.34 -3.90
C ALA A 92 -11.16 -3.84 -5.22
N GLY A 93 -10.37 -3.10 -5.99
CA GLY A 93 -10.72 -2.43 -7.23
C GLY A 93 -11.08 -0.95 -7.06
N SER A 94 -11.39 -0.49 -5.86
CA SER A 94 -11.84 0.89 -5.64
C SER A 94 -10.72 1.90 -5.85
N ILE A 95 -11.02 2.99 -6.57
CA ILE A 95 -10.11 4.11 -6.81
C ILE A 95 -10.39 5.23 -5.80
N VAL A 96 -9.33 5.76 -5.19
CA VAL A 96 -9.40 6.85 -4.20
C VAL A 96 -8.45 7.97 -4.61
N ASN A 97 -8.97 9.19 -4.69
CA ASN A 97 -8.17 10.40 -4.95
C ASN A 97 -7.72 11.05 -3.65
N SER A 98 -6.52 11.63 -3.62
CA SER A 98 -5.94 12.29 -2.45
C SER A 98 -6.73 13.50 -1.94
N THR A 99 -7.65 14.03 -2.76
CA THR A 99 -8.59 15.10 -2.40
C THR A 99 -9.89 14.59 -1.78
N SER A 100 -10.03 13.26 -1.62
CA SER A 100 -11.19 12.63 -0.99
C SER A 100 -11.14 12.73 0.54
N ALA A 101 -12.23 12.35 1.20
CA ALA A 101 -12.29 12.32 2.66
C ALA A 101 -11.27 11.34 3.29
N GLY A 102 -10.86 11.64 4.52
CA GLY A 102 -9.93 10.82 5.30
C GLY A 102 -8.45 11.21 5.15
N PHE A 103 -8.10 12.00 4.13
CA PHE A 103 -6.76 12.56 4.00
C PHE A 103 -6.57 13.71 5.01
N THR A 104 -5.49 13.63 5.78
CA THR A 104 -4.99 14.64 6.70
C THR A 104 -3.85 15.38 6.00
N THR A 105 -4.10 16.62 5.62
CA THR A 105 -3.18 17.51 4.87
C THR A 105 -2.83 18.78 5.65
N THR A 106 -3.11 18.79 6.96
CA THR A 106 -2.74 19.88 7.88
C THR A 106 -2.51 19.31 9.28
N GLY A 107 -1.84 20.07 10.14
CA GLY A 107 -1.64 19.74 11.54
C GLY A 107 -0.29 19.09 11.85
N THR A 108 0.07 19.11 13.13
CA THR A 108 1.37 18.63 13.59
C THR A 108 1.50 17.11 13.48
N ILE A 109 2.73 16.65 13.27
CA ILE A 109 3.07 15.24 13.30
C ILE A 109 3.44 14.86 14.72
N ALA A 110 2.82 13.80 15.25
CA ALA A 110 3.05 13.39 16.63
C ALA A 110 4.51 12.98 16.86
N GLY A 111 5.10 13.41 17.99
CA GLY A 111 6.46 13.03 18.37
C GLY A 111 7.57 13.79 17.64
N THR A 112 7.27 14.94 17.03
CA THR A 112 8.24 15.82 16.36
C THR A 112 8.16 17.24 16.91
N SER A 113 9.23 18.01 16.71
CA SER A 113 9.28 19.45 17.06
C SER A 113 9.12 20.36 15.82
N SER A 114 9.29 19.80 14.63
CA SER A 114 9.00 20.42 13.34
C SER A 114 8.27 19.45 12.41
N GLY A 115 7.76 20.01 11.33
CA GLY A 115 7.01 19.29 10.32
C GLY A 115 5.51 19.21 10.58
N SER A 116 4.76 19.14 9.50
CA SER A 116 3.30 19.09 9.51
C SER A 116 2.78 18.23 8.37
N TYR A 117 1.58 17.69 8.55
CA TYR A 117 0.91 17.09 7.40
C TYR A 117 0.58 18.19 6.39
N ALA A 118 0.81 17.90 5.11
CA ALA A 118 0.52 18.77 3.98
C ALA A 118 0.07 17.92 2.79
N SER A 119 -0.68 18.47 1.84
CA SER A 119 -0.82 17.83 0.52
C SER A 119 0.56 17.76 -0.14
N LEU A 120 0.85 16.69 -0.88
CA LEU A 120 2.11 16.59 -1.63
C LEU A 120 2.29 17.79 -2.57
N ALA A 121 3.53 18.23 -2.76
CA ALA A 121 3.88 19.39 -3.57
C ALA A 121 4.77 18.92 -4.72
N LEU A 122 4.13 18.47 -5.80
CA LEU A 122 4.78 17.64 -6.79
C LEU A 122 5.59 18.47 -7.79
N GLY A 123 6.83 18.08 -8.04
CA GLY A 123 7.71 18.72 -9.01
C GLY A 123 7.21 18.62 -10.46
N GLN A 124 7.34 19.71 -11.22
CA GLN A 124 7.01 19.76 -12.66
C GLN A 124 8.10 19.15 -13.57
N SER A 125 9.18 18.61 -13.01
CA SER A 125 10.32 18.07 -13.76
C SER A 125 10.80 16.72 -13.23
N GLY A 126 9.99 16.04 -12.43
CA GLY A 126 10.39 14.81 -11.77
C GLY A 126 9.88 14.77 -10.34
N ASP A 127 9.24 13.68 -9.95
CA ASP A 127 8.85 13.37 -8.58
C ASP A 127 8.58 11.88 -8.36
N GLN A 128 8.52 11.51 -7.11
CA GLN A 128 8.21 10.21 -6.59
C GLN A 128 7.07 10.32 -5.58
N ILE A 129 6.23 9.31 -5.48
CA ILE A 129 5.18 9.21 -4.48
C ILE A 129 5.28 7.83 -3.86
N TYR A 130 5.66 7.79 -2.59
CA TYR A 130 5.71 6.56 -1.80
C TYR A 130 4.44 6.41 -0.99
N ALA A 131 3.96 5.18 -0.90
CA ALA A 131 2.89 4.79 0.00
C ALA A 131 3.39 3.74 0.99
N PHE A 132 3.19 3.96 2.29
CA PHE A 132 3.65 3.06 3.33
C PHE A 132 2.74 3.10 4.56
N GLN A 133 2.77 2.03 5.36
CA GLN A 133 2.24 2.03 6.73
C GLN A 133 3.40 2.09 7.71
N ASN A 134 3.12 2.51 8.94
CA ASN A 134 4.06 2.39 10.03
C ASN A 134 3.31 1.91 11.28
N SER A 135 3.82 0.87 11.95
CA SER A 135 3.22 0.41 13.21
C SER A 135 3.39 1.42 14.34
N VAL A 136 4.29 2.39 14.16
CA VAL A 136 4.49 3.54 15.05
C VAL A 136 3.96 4.79 14.35
N SER A 137 2.89 5.37 14.91
CA SER A 137 2.25 6.57 14.35
C SER A 137 2.95 7.89 14.69
N SER A 138 3.83 7.89 15.69
CA SER A 138 4.67 9.05 16.02
C SER A 138 5.91 9.09 15.13
N ASN A 139 6.11 10.22 14.44
CA ASN A 139 7.17 10.45 13.47
C ASN A 139 7.33 9.28 12.45
N PRO A 140 6.27 8.95 11.70
CA PRO A 140 6.20 7.73 10.89
C PRO A 140 7.17 7.75 9.70
N LEU A 141 7.59 8.94 9.24
CA LEU A 141 8.54 9.10 8.14
C LEU A 141 9.98 8.76 8.56
N PHE A 142 10.39 9.14 9.77
CA PHE A 142 11.72 8.86 10.31
C PHE A 142 11.88 7.43 10.87
N LYS A 143 10.80 6.82 11.38
CA LYS A 143 10.83 5.49 12.02
C LYS A 143 10.85 4.36 11.00
N THR A 144 11.91 4.27 10.21
CA THR A 144 12.03 3.35 9.05
C THR A 144 12.02 1.87 9.42
N ALA A 145 12.54 1.51 10.59
CA ALA A 145 12.61 0.11 11.05
C ALA A 145 11.24 -0.58 11.20
N THR A 146 10.16 0.20 11.30
CA THR A 146 8.77 -0.27 11.45
C THR A 146 7.88 0.14 10.28
N GLN A 147 8.48 0.68 9.21
CA GLN A 147 7.75 0.96 7.97
C GLN A 147 7.45 -0.33 7.22
N ASN A 148 6.27 -0.35 6.63
CA ASN A 148 5.82 -1.38 5.72
C ASN A 148 5.43 -0.71 4.41
N HIS A 149 6.29 -0.81 3.41
CA HIS A 149 6.11 -0.12 2.14
C HIS A 149 5.12 -0.86 1.26
N LEU A 150 4.20 -0.11 0.65
CA LEU A 150 3.10 -0.65 -0.14
C LEU A 150 3.33 -0.47 -1.63
N TYR A 151 3.76 0.73 -2.04
CA TYR A 151 3.99 1.06 -3.44
C TYR A 151 4.87 2.30 -3.58
N VAL A 152 5.60 2.41 -4.69
CA VAL A 152 6.18 3.69 -5.15
C VAL A 152 5.89 3.88 -6.63
N PHE A 153 5.44 5.09 -6.96
CA PHE A 153 5.40 5.61 -8.32
C PHE A 153 6.46 6.70 -8.44
N ASP A 154 7.30 6.60 -9.45
CA ASP A 154 8.32 7.58 -9.80
C ASP A 154 8.13 7.97 -11.27
N ASP A 155 8.22 9.26 -11.57
CA ASP A 155 7.94 9.77 -12.91
C ASP A 155 9.20 10.25 -13.66
N THR A 156 10.38 9.93 -13.12
CA THR A 156 11.70 10.39 -13.59
C THR A 156 12.29 9.40 -14.61
N GLY A 157 11.93 8.12 -14.47
CA GLY A 157 12.33 7.03 -15.36
C GLY A 157 13.52 6.20 -14.86
N ALA A 158 14.03 6.47 -13.66
CA ALA A 158 14.99 5.62 -12.97
C ALA A 158 14.73 5.60 -11.45
N PHE A 159 15.43 4.71 -10.75
CA PHE A 159 15.51 4.74 -9.29
C PHE A 159 16.97 4.93 -8.88
N GLU A 160 17.21 5.87 -7.98
CA GLU A 160 18.54 6.20 -7.46
C GLU A 160 18.43 6.76 -6.04
N ASN A 161 19.51 6.68 -5.25
CA ASN A 161 19.47 7.26 -3.91
C ASN A 161 19.20 8.77 -3.99
N ALA A 162 18.13 9.20 -3.32
CA ALA A 162 17.69 10.58 -3.33
C ALA A 162 18.78 11.55 -2.90
N SER A 163 19.06 12.54 -3.75
CA SER A 163 19.93 13.69 -3.45
C SER A 163 19.21 15.04 -3.57
N ASP A 164 18.04 15.05 -4.22
CA ASP A 164 17.19 16.21 -4.47
C ASP A 164 15.71 15.79 -4.52
N SER A 165 14.80 16.72 -4.82
CA SER A 165 13.35 16.51 -4.89
C SER A 165 12.87 15.64 -6.05
N GLY A 166 13.70 15.42 -7.06
CA GLY A 166 13.34 14.63 -8.25
C GLY A 166 14.06 13.30 -8.32
N SER A 167 14.53 12.78 -7.19
CA SER A 167 15.26 11.51 -7.12
C SER A 167 14.81 10.67 -5.94
N GLY A 168 14.74 9.35 -6.15
CA GLY A 168 14.32 8.41 -5.12
C GLY A 168 14.62 6.95 -5.48
N ASN A 169 14.91 6.13 -4.47
CA ASN A 169 15.26 4.73 -4.68
C ASN A 169 14.13 3.78 -4.24
N VAL A 170 14.21 2.52 -4.64
CA VAL A 170 13.30 1.47 -4.21
C VAL A 170 13.44 1.27 -2.70
N THR A 171 12.32 1.34 -1.97
CA THR A 171 12.27 1.08 -0.53
C THR A 171 12.24 -0.42 -0.22
N PRO A 172 12.63 -0.84 1.00
CA PRO A 172 12.60 -2.25 1.40
C PRO A 172 11.22 -2.91 1.19
N GLY A 173 11.22 -4.12 0.65
CA GLY A 173 10.00 -4.90 0.42
C GLY A 173 9.28 -4.60 -0.91
N LEU A 174 9.68 -3.56 -1.64
CA LEU A 174 9.16 -3.30 -2.99
C LEU A 174 10.03 -3.95 -4.07
N THR A 175 9.42 -4.26 -5.22
CA THR A 175 10.08 -4.87 -6.39
C THR A 175 9.95 -3.94 -7.59
N ALA A 176 11.09 -3.55 -8.17
CA ALA A 176 11.15 -2.72 -9.36
C ALA A 176 10.40 -3.37 -10.54
N GLY A 177 9.60 -2.57 -11.26
CA GLY A 177 8.76 -3.03 -12.36
C GLY A 177 7.45 -3.72 -11.93
N SER A 178 7.14 -3.74 -10.63
CA SER A 178 5.86 -4.29 -10.12
C SER A 178 5.25 -3.40 -9.04
N THR A 179 5.85 -3.34 -7.85
CA THR A 179 5.39 -2.52 -6.72
C THR A 179 6.22 -1.26 -6.53
N ALA A 180 7.37 -1.17 -7.22
CA ALA A 180 8.11 0.05 -7.45
C ALA A 180 8.14 0.34 -8.96
N VAL A 181 7.40 1.34 -9.41
CA VAL A 181 7.26 1.68 -10.82
C VAL A 181 7.89 3.03 -11.07
N SER A 182 8.87 3.08 -11.97
CA SER A 182 9.43 4.34 -12.48
C SER A 182 9.14 4.46 -13.98
N LEU A 183 8.58 5.59 -14.40
CA LEU A 183 8.18 5.88 -15.78
C LEU A 183 8.65 7.28 -16.15
N SER A 184 9.38 7.45 -17.24
CA SER A 184 9.78 8.80 -17.68
C SER A 184 8.56 9.62 -18.16
N LEU A 185 7.98 10.43 -17.27
CA LEU A 185 6.77 11.25 -17.45
C LEU A 185 6.94 12.69 -16.93
N ALA A 186 8.10 13.03 -16.36
CA ALA A 186 8.47 14.32 -15.78
C ALA A 186 8.02 15.57 -16.55
N SER A 187 7.96 15.54 -17.89
CA SER A 187 7.53 16.69 -18.71
C SER A 187 5.99 16.85 -18.84
N THR A 188 5.20 16.03 -18.15
CA THR A 188 3.74 15.97 -18.31
C THR A 188 3.04 16.42 -17.04
N LEU A 189 2.25 17.50 -17.10
CA LEU A 189 1.65 18.08 -15.89
C LEU A 189 0.57 17.20 -15.21
N SER A 190 0.04 16.23 -15.95
CA SER A 190 -0.80 15.18 -15.40
C SER A 190 -0.56 13.88 -16.15
N ALA A 191 -0.59 12.78 -15.42
CA ALA A 191 -0.47 11.46 -16.01
C ALA A 191 -1.29 10.48 -15.18
N HIS A 192 -2.02 9.60 -15.84
CA HIS A 192 -2.73 8.50 -15.19
C HIS A 192 -2.80 7.28 -16.10
N VAL A 193 -3.09 6.12 -15.53
CA VAL A 193 -3.36 4.91 -16.30
C VAL A 193 -4.61 5.14 -17.16
N LYS A 194 -4.54 4.73 -18.43
CA LYS A 194 -5.59 4.94 -19.43
C LYS A 194 -6.95 4.47 -18.92
N THR A 195 -7.94 5.35 -18.98
CA THR A 195 -9.31 5.03 -18.53
C THR A 195 -9.93 3.87 -19.30
N SER A 196 -9.57 3.70 -20.59
CA SER A 196 -9.98 2.56 -21.41
C SER A 196 -9.45 1.22 -20.91
N LEU A 197 -8.26 1.20 -20.28
CA LEU A 197 -7.72 0.00 -19.65
C LEU A 197 -8.39 -0.27 -18.31
N LEU A 198 -8.60 0.77 -17.50
CA LEU A 198 -9.26 0.67 -16.18
C LEU A 198 -10.70 0.14 -16.28
N ASN A 199 -11.41 0.51 -17.35
CA ASN A 199 -12.76 0.02 -17.68
C ASN A 199 -12.75 -1.32 -18.44
N GLY A 200 -11.57 -1.96 -18.56
CA GLY A 200 -11.38 -3.22 -19.26
C GLY A 200 -11.88 -4.44 -18.50
N PRO A 201 -11.61 -5.65 -19.03
CA PRO A 201 -11.98 -6.90 -18.37
C PRO A 201 -11.26 -7.05 -17.03
N ALA A 202 -11.85 -7.86 -16.16
CA ALA A 202 -11.26 -8.16 -14.85
C ALA A 202 -9.87 -8.79 -15.00
N GLN A 203 -8.92 -8.31 -14.19
CA GLN A 203 -7.56 -8.82 -14.13
C GLN A 203 -7.18 -9.21 -12.70
N SER A 204 -6.21 -10.11 -12.56
CA SER A 204 -5.59 -10.41 -11.27
C SER A 204 -4.78 -9.22 -10.75
N LYS A 205 -4.47 -9.21 -9.45
CA LYS A 205 -3.58 -8.22 -8.84
C LYS A 205 -2.25 -8.09 -9.60
N GLU A 206 -1.64 -9.21 -9.97
CA GLU A 206 -0.36 -9.27 -10.67
C GLU A 206 -0.45 -8.67 -12.08
N GLN A 207 -1.55 -8.94 -12.80
CA GLN A 207 -1.81 -8.37 -14.12
C GLN A 207 -2.08 -6.85 -14.05
N TRP A 208 -2.76 -6.37 -13.02
CA TRP A 208 -2.94 -4.95 -12.79
C TRP A 208 -1.61 -4.24 -12.50
N LEU A 209 -0.77 -4.81 -11.62
CA LEU A 209 0.58 -4.27 -11.36
C LEU A 209 1.41 -4.21 -12.65
N ALA A 210 1.37 -5.24 -13.49
CA ALA A 210 2.04 -5.21 -14.80
C ALA A 210 1.45 -4.15 -15.75
N THR A 211 0.13 -3.93 -15.70
CA THR A 211 -0.54 -2.85 -16.45
C THR A 211 -0.02 -1.48 -16.02
N PHE A 212 0.13 -1.24 -14.71
CA PHE A 212 0.58 0.04 -14.17
C PHE A 212 2.07 0.30 -14.42
N ALA A 213 2.89 -0.75 -14.46
CA ALA A 213 4.32 -0.67 -14.73
C ALA A 213 4.68 -0.35 -16.20
N ASN A 214 3.72 -0.34 -17.12
CA ASN A 214 3.96 -0.08 -18.53
C ASN A 214 3.63 1.38 -18.92
N LYS A 215 4.65 2.18 -19.25
CA LYS A 215 4.50 3.58 -19.69
C LYS A 215 3.47 3.75 -20.83
N ALA A 216 3.38 2.80 -21.76
CA ALA A 216 2.43 2.88 -22.87
C ALA A 216 0.96 2.82 -22.44
N ASN A 217 0.69 2.42 -21.20
CA ASN A 217 -0.64 2.36 -20.59
C ASN A 217 -1.03 3.65 -19.87
N TRP A 218 -0.21 4.70 -19.94
CA TRP A 218 -0.48 5.99 -19.31
C TRP A 218 -0.89 7.05 -20.35
N GLU A 219 -1.70 8.00 -19.92
CA GLU A 219 -2.16 9.16 -20.71
C GLU A 219 -2.21 10.41 -19.83
N ALA A 220 -2.25 11.59 -20.46
CA ALA A 220 -2.50 12.84 -19.76
C ALA A 220 -4.01 13.08 -19.63
N GLY A 221 -4.44 13.68 -18.53
CA GLY A 221 -5.85 13.93 -18.28
C GLY A 221 -6.20 14.14 -16.82
N ALA A 222 -7.49 14.01 -16.52
CA ALA A 222 -8.01 14.06 -15.17
C ALA A 222 -7.76 12.72 -14.45
N LEU A 223 -7.59 12.77 -13.13
CA LEU A 223 -7.42 11.55 -12.34
C LEU A 223 -8.62 10.62 -12.48
N PRO A 224 -8.39 9.30 -12.58
CA PRO A 224 -9.47 8.33 -12.70
C PRO A 224 -10.31 8.28 -11.40
N THR A 225 -11.54 7.81 -11.54
CA THR A 225 -12.49 7.61 -10.44
C THR A 225 -13.24 6.28 -10.64
N GLY A 226 -14.00 5.84 -9.64
CA GLY A 226 -14.79 4.62 -9.72
C GLY A 226 -14.00 3.40 -9.24
N ALA A 227 -14.05 2.31 -10.00
CA ALA A 227 -13.39 1.06 -9.63
C ALA A 227 -12.94 0.27 -10.87
N ILE A 228 -11.86 -0.49 -10.72
CA ILE A 228 -11.42 -1.52 -11.68
C ILE A 228 -11.97 -2.89 -11.28
N ALA A 229 -12.12 -3.78 -12.25
CA ALA A 229 -12.52 -5.15 -11.98
C ALA A 229 -11.30 -6.01 -11.58
N ILE A 230 -11.35 -6.62 -10.40
CA ILE A 230 -10.31 -7.54 -9.91
C ILE A 230 -10.85 -8.97 -9.94
N THR A 231 -10.14 -9.87 -10.61
CA THR A 231 -10.40 -11.30 -10.45
C THR A 231 -9.77 -11.78 -9.15
N ALA A 232 -10.54 -12.55 -8.37
CA ALA A 232 -9.94 -13.31 -7.29
C ALA A 232 -8.87 -14.24 -7.88
N VAL A 233 -7.71 -14.31 -7.24
CA VAL A 233 -6.75 -15.40 -7.52
C VAL A 233 -7.51 -16.70 -7.26
N PRO A 234 -7.54 -17.67 -8.20
CA PRO A 234 -8.14 -18.96 -7.92
C PRO A 234 -7.41 -19.56 -6.72
N GLU A 235 -8.06 -19.64 -5.56
CA GLU A 235 -7.46 -20.37 -4.46
C GLU A 235 -7.22 -21.81 -4.95
N PRO A 236 -6.06 -22.43 -4.67
CA PRO A 236 -5.94 -23.86 -4.85
C PRO A 236 -7.08 -24.47 -4.05
N SER A 237 -8.06 -25.04 -4.76
CA SER A 237 -9.35 -25.42 -4.18
C SER A 237 -9.13 -26.08 -2.82
N SER A 238 -9.89 -25.71 -1.79
CA SER A 238 -9.68 -26.26 -0.44
C SER A 238 -9.66 -27.79 -0.43
N TYR A 239 -10.28 -28.43 -1.42
CA TYR A 239 -10.16 -29.86 -1.73
C TYR A 239 -8.72 -30.31 -2.05
N ALA A 240 -7.99 -29.59 -2.91
CA ALA A 240 -6.60 -29.93 -3.25
C ALA A 240 -5.67 -29.86 -2.02
N LEU A 241 -5.82 -28.84 -1.17
CA LEU A 241 -5.08 -28.72 0.08
C LEU A 241 -5.51 -29.78 1.12
N MET A 242 -6.81 -30.07 1.21
CA MET A 242 -7.35 -31.14 2.05
C MET A 242 -6.84 -32.52 1.60
N PHE A 243 -6.81 -32.80 0.30
CA PHE A 243 -6.28 -34.05 -0.25
C PHE A 243 -4.76 -34.17 -0.05
N ALA A 244 -4.00 -33.08 -0.21
CA ALA A 244 -2.58 -33.06 0.11
C ALA A 244 -2.34 -33.33 1.61
N GLY A 245 -3.15 -32.72 2.49
CA GLY A 245 -3.12 -32.98 3.93
C GLY A 245 -3.47 -34.42 4.30
N LEU A 246 -4.54 -34.98 3.71
CA LEU A 246 -4.94 -36.38 3.93
C LEU A 246 -3.92 -37.37 3.37
N ALA A 247 -3.31 -37.08 2.23
CA ALA A 247 -2.24 -37.91 1.66
C ALA A 247 -0.99 -37.92 2.55
N ALA A 248 -0.58 -36.75 3.06
CA ALA A 248 0.53 -36.63 4.01
C ALA A 248 0.24 -37.39 5.32
N MET A 249 -0.98 -37.27 5.86
CA MET A 249 -1.42 -38.02 7.03
C MET A 249 -1.47 -39.53 6.77
N GLY A 250 -1.95 -39.96 5.61
CA GLY A 250 -1.94 -41.36 5.19
C GLY A 250 -0.53 -41.96 5.11
N MET A 251 0.44 -41.21 4.57
CA MET A 251 1.84 -41.63 4.54
C MET A 251 2.48 -41.69 5.93
N LEU A 252 2.16 -40.76 6.84
CA LEU A 252 2.62 -40.77 8.22
C LEU A 252 2.08 -41.97 9.02
N VAL A 253 0.80 -42.29 8.85
CA VAL A 253 0.17 -43.47 9.49
C VAL A 253 0.77 -44.76 8.95
N ARG A 254 1.04 -44.83 7.64
CA ARG A 254 1.68 -46.00 7.01
C ARG A 254 3.12 -46.21 7.49
N ARG A 255 3.92 -45.15 7.69
CA ARG A 255 5.28 -45.26 8.24
C ARG A 255 5.30 -45.72 9.70
N ARG A 256 4.34 -45.30 10.53
CA ARG A 256 4.25 -45.76 11.93
C ARG A 256 3.94 -47.25 12.08
N ARG A 257 3.18 -47.84 11.14
CA ARG A 257 2.91 -49.29 11.14
C ARG A 257 4.12 -50.12 10.70
N SER A 258 5.04 -49.55 9.93
CA SER A 258 6.24 -50.24 9.44
C SER A 258 7.36 -50.36 10.48
N ASN A 259 7.30 -49.61 11.58
CA ASN A 259 8.34 -49.57 12.62
C ASN A 259 7.98 -50.38 13.88
N ASN A 260 6.84 -51.10 13.87
CA ASN A 260 6.35 -51.91 15.00
C ASN A 260 6.37 -53.42 14.70
N ILE A 261 7.31 -53.88 13.85
CA ILE A 261 7.61 -55.31 13.61
C ILE A 261 9.06 -55.55 13.93
#